data_AF-A0A397LCB1-F1
#
_entry.id   AF-A0A397LCB1-F1
#
_cell.length_a   1.000
_cell.length_b   1.000
_cell.length_c   1.000
_cell.angle_alpha   90.00
_cell.angle_beta   90.00
_cell.angle_gamma   90.00
#
_symmetry.space_group_name_H-M   'P 1'
#
loop_
_entity.id
_entity.type
_entity.pdbx_description
1 polymer ?
#
loop_
_entity_poly.entity_id
_entity_poly.type
_entity_poly.pdbx_seq_one_letter_code
_entity_poly.pdbx_strand_id
1 'polypeptide(L)'
;MPRMIKRFNLKLILLECFALIFIISGIDRLYVAYNGKKFDALMNEDWEKFESLTDVRIGQFFADQAYWTLASLLIGILAVGLINWKNKFGIINSIVVLILTIGISATGIYSSGIVNRYLNYFCGIFADGYGMAFLIGGLIILLIGITILWKTITMNKKHSTQQRL
;
A
#
# COMPACT_ATOMS: atom_id res chain seq x y z
N MET A 1 32.86 5.01 -13.38
CA MET A 1 31.97 4.39 -12.37
C MET A 1 31.19 3.21 -12.96
N PRO A 2 31.68 1.96 -12.92
CA PRO A 2 30.94 0.82 -13.48
C PRO A 2 30.78 -0.34 -12.47
N ARG A 3 30.10 -0.12 -11.33
CA ARG A 3 29.71 -1.21 -10.40
C ARG A 3 28.27 -1.14 -9.86
N MET A 4 27.46 -0.19 -10.31
CA MET A 4 26.02 -0.13 -9.96
C MET A 4 25.13 -0.90 -10.94
N ILE A 5 25.67 -1.30 -12.09
CA ILE A 5 24.95 -2.09 -13.09
C ILE A 5 25.17 -3.57 -12.77
N LYS A 6 24.05 -4.25 -12.44
CA LYS A 6 23.85 -5.70 -12.33
C LYS A 6 24.25 -6.39 -11.02
N ARG A 7 23.37 -6.29 -10.03
CA ARG A 7 22.92 -7.47 -9.26
C ARG A 7 21.39 -7.45 -9.18
N PHE A 8 20.77 -7.97 -10.23
CA PHE A 8 19.33 -8.24 -10.24
C PHE A 8 19.04 -9.22 -9.10
N ASN A 9 18.08 -8.88 -8.24
CA ASN A 9 17.70 -9.73 -7.11
C ASN A 9 16.19 -9.93 -7.11
N LEU A 10 15.74 -11.02 -7.72
CA LEU A 10 14.32 -11.36 -7.82
C LEU A 10 13.65 -11.46 -6.45
N LYS A 11 14.34 -12.07 -5.46
CA LYS A 11 13.80 -12.21 -4.10
C LYS A 11 13.57 -10.85 -3.45
N LEU A 12 14.50 -9.91 -3.62
CA LEU A 12 14.35 -8.54 -3.14
C LEU A 12 13.12 -7.87 -3.79
N ILE A 13 13.04 -7.94 -5.12
CA ILE A 13 11.96 -7.33 -5.91
C ILE A 13 10.60 -7.86 -5.48
N LEU A 14 10.44 -9.18 -5.38
CA LEU A 14 9.17 -9.80 -5.01
C LEU A 14 8.74 -9.41 -3.60
N LEU A 15 9.67 -9.39 -2.64
CA LEU A 15 9.37 -9.01 -1.26
C LEU A 15 9.07 -7.50 -1.12
N GLU A 16 9.72 -6.65 -1.90
CA GLU A 16 9.42 -5.21 -1.95
C GLU A 16 8.05 -4.94 -2.56
N CYS A 17 7.70 -5.61 -3.65
CA CYS A 17 6.35 -5.54 -4.23
C CYS A 17 5.30 -6.04 -3.23
N PHE A 18 5.57 -7.16 -2.56
CA PHE A 18 4.68 -7.70 -1.53
C PHE A 18 4.51 -6.73 -0.36
N ALA A 19 5.59 -6.12 0.14
CA ALA A 19 5.51 -5.10 1.18
C ALA A 19 4.69 -3.89 0.74
N LEU A 20 4.89 -3.40 -0.49
CA LEU A 20 4.15 -2.27 -1.04
C LEU A 20 2.65 -2.55 -1.13
N ILE A 21 2.25 -3.78 -1.46
CA ILE A 21 0.82 -4.15 -1.45
C ILE A 21 0.20 -3.88 -0.08
N PHE A 22 0.84 -4.32 1.00
CA PHE A 22 0.35 -4.09 2.37
C PHE A 22 0.43 -2.62 2.77
N ILE A 23 1.52 -1.92 2.45
CA ILE A 23 1.67 -0.51 2.81
C ILE A 23 0.59 0.35 2.16
N ILE A 24 0.40 0.21 0.83
CA ILE A 24 -0.61 0.96 0.08
C ILE A 24 -2.01 0.59 0.58
N SER A 25 -2.30 -0.71 0.73
CA SER A 25 -3.57 -1.18 1.26
C SER A 25 -3.88 -0.66 2.67
N GLY A 26 -2.86 -0.53 3.52
CA GLY A 26 -3.00 0.01 4.86
C GLY A 26 -3.31 1.51 4.82
N ILE A 27 -2.59 2.29 4.01
CA ILE A 27 -2.82 3.73 3.85
C ILE A 27 -4.20 4.03 3.27
N ASP A 28 -4.65 3.28 2.26
CA ASP A 28 -6.00 3.43 1.71
C ASP A 28 -7.08 3.17 2.76
N ARG A 29 -6.86 2.21 3.65
CA ARG A 29 -7.79 1.92 4.76
C ARG A 29 -7.81 3.03 5.79
N LEU A 30 -6.68 3.69 6.06
CA LEU A 30 -6.66 4.87 6.91
C LEU A 30 -7.46 6.03 6.30
N TYR A 31 -7.49 6.16 4.97
CA TYR A 31 -8.36 7.13 4.30
C TYR A 31 -9.85 6.78 4.43
N VAL A 32 -10.19 5.50 4.30
CA VAL A 32 -11.57 5.02 4.57
C VAL A 32 -11.96 5.30 6.02
N ALA A 33 -11.06 5.04 6.97
CA ALA A 33 -11.27 5.31 8.38
C ALA A 33 -11.50 6.80 8.67
N TYR A 34 -10.68 7.67 8.05
CA TYR A 34 -10.84 9.12 8.14
C TYR A 34 -12.21 9.59 7.66
N ASN A 35 -12.71 8.97 6.58
CA ASN A 35 -14.05 9.22 6.04
C ASN A 35 -15.11 8.24 6.57
N GLY A 36 -14.87 7.58 7.71
CA GLY A 36 -15.64 6.41 8.16
C GLY A 36 -17.15 6.63 8.18
N LYS A 37 -17.61 7.78 8.69
CA LYS A 37 -19.04 8.13 8.72
C LYS A 37 -19.67 8.25 7.33
N LYS A 38 -18.92 8.76 6.35
CA LYS A 38 -19.37 8.87 4.95
C LYS A 38 -19.45 7.49 4.31
N PHE A 39 -18.46 6.63 4.56
CA PHE A 39 -18.49 5.24 4.12
C PHE A 39 -19.61 4.44 4.76
N ASP A 40 -19.85 4.59 6.07
CA ASP A 40 -20.98 3.97 6.77
C ASP A 40 -22.31 4.41 6.17
N ALA A 41 -22.49 5.70 5.86
CA ALA A 41 -23.71 6.20 5.22
C ALA A 41 -23.90 5.61 3.81
N LEU A 42 -22.85 5.61 2.97
CA LEU A 42 -22.91 5.03 1.62
C LEU A 42 -23.21 3.54 1.63
N MET A 43 -22.57 2.79 2.53
CA MET A 43 -22.71 1.33 2.58
C MET A 43 -24.04 0.86 3.17
N ASN A 44 -24.69 1.71 3.96
CA ASN A 44 -26.06 1.49 4.44
C ASN A 44 -27.12 2.14 3.55
N GLU A 45 -26.74 2.68 2.37
CA GLU A 45 -27.64 3.38 1.43
C GLU A 45 -28.40 4.58 2.05
N ASP A 46 -27.82 5.19 3.09
CA ASP A 46 -28.38 6.36 3.79
C ASP A 46 -27.90 7.65 3.11
N TRP A 47 -28.56 7.98 1.98
CA TRP A 47 -28.21 9.12 1.13
C TRP A 47 -28.37 10.46 1.83
N GLU A 48 -29.42 10.64 2.63
CA GLU A 48 -29.66 11.88 3.39
C GLU A 48 -28.52 12.15 4.37
N LYS A 49 -28.08 11.11 5.09
CA LYS A 49 -26.93 11.22 5.98
C LYS A 49 -25.65 11.49 5.22
N PHE A 50 -25.42 10.85 4.08
CA PHE A 50 -24.23 11.12 3.27
C PHE A 50 -24.18 12.58 2.80
N GLU A 51 -25.28 13.10 2.25
CA GLU A 51 -25.39 14.49 1.80
C GLU A 51 -25.24 15.48 2.97
N SER A 52 -25.75 15.14 4.16
CA SER A 52 -25.53 15.97 5.36
C SER A 52 -24.07 16.03 5.83
N LEU A 53 -23.25 15.03 5.47
CA LEU A 53 -21.85 14.92 5.87
C LEU A 53 -20.88 15.53 4.87
N THR A 54 -21.33 15.85 3.65
CA THR A 54 -20.45 16.35 2.59
C THR A 54 -21.22 17.05 1.48
N ASP A 55 -20.72 18.20 1.03
CA ASP A 55 -21.25 18.91 -0.16
C ASP A 55 -20.74 18.32 -1.49
N VAL A 56 -20.05 17.18 -1.42
CA VAL A 56 -19.32 16.58 -2.54
C VAL A 56 -20.15 15.48 -3.17
N ARG A 57 -20.27 15.47 -4.50
CA ARG A 57 -20.97 14.41 -5.22
C ARG A 57 -20.27 13.06 -5.00
N ILE A 58 -21.05 11.98 -4.95
CA ILE A 58 -20.55 10.60 -4.76
C ILE A 58 -19.42 10.25 -5.75
N GLY A 59 -19.58 10.64 -7.03
CA GLY A 59 -18.54 10.42 -8.04
C GLY A 59 -17.22 11.14 -7.74
N GLN A 60 -17.28 12.35 -7.17
CA GLN A 60 -16.09 13.08 -6.74
C GLN A 60 -15.48 12.46 -5.48
N PHE A 61 -16.29 11.96 -4.56
CA PHE A 61 -15.79 11.24 -3.38
C PHE A 61 -14.97 9.99 -3.75
N PHE A 62 -15.44 9.19 -4.72
CA PHE A 62 -14.67 8.05 -5.23
C PHE A 62 -13.46 8.49 -6.07
N ALA A 63 -13.53 9.61 -6.77
CA ALA A 63 -12.38 10.18 -7.46
C ALA A 63 -11.29 10.60 -6.45
N ASP A 64 -11.67 11.26 -5.35
CA ASP A 64 -10.77 11.66 -4.28
C ASP A 64 -10.09 10.45 -3.64
N GLN A 65 -10.85 9.36 -3.42
CA GLN A 65 -10.29 8.09 -2.98
C GLN A 65 -9.28 7.52 -3.99
N ALA A 66 -9.59 7.53 -5.28
CA ALA A 66 -8.66 7.06 -6.32
C ALA A 66 -7.38 7.90 -6.39
N TYR A 67 -7.49 9.24 -6.24
CA TYR A 67 -6.34 10.12 -6.14
C TYR A 67 -5.50 9.82 -4.90
N TRP A 68 -6.13 9.49 -3.77
CA TRP A 68 -5.43 9.07 -2.57
C TRP A 68 -4.64 7.77 -2.75
N THR A 69 -5.24 6.78 -3.42
CA THR A 69 -4.55 5.53 -3.77
C THR A 69 -3.37 5.78 -4.70
N LEU A 70 -3.53 6.64 -5.71
CA LEU A 70 -2.46 7.04 -6.61
C LEU A 70 -1.30 7.73 -5.86
N ALA A 71 -1.63 8.67 -4.97
CA ALA A 71 -0.64 9.35 -4.13
C ALA A 71 0.12 8.36 -3.22
N SER A 72 -0.61 7.43 -2.60
CA SER A 72 -0.04 6.38 -1.74
C SER A 72 0.91 5.46 -2.51
N LEU A 73 0.54 5.10 -3.73
CA LEU A 73 1.38 4.30 -4.63
C LEU A 73 2.67 5.03 -5.00
N LEU A 74 2.58 6.32 -5.38
CA LEU A 74 3.75 7.13 -5.72
C LEU A 74 4.71 7.27 -4.52
N ILE A 75 4.16 7.56 -3.34
CA ILE A 75 4.95 7.68 -2.10
C ILE A 75 5.62 6.34 -1.76
N GLY A 76 4.90 5.22 -1.87
CA GLY A 76 5.44 3.89 -1.61
C GLY A 76 6.61 3.55 -2.54
N ILE A 77 6.44 3.76 -3.85
CA ILE A 77 7.48 3.51 -4.85
C ILE A 77 8.71 4.40 -4.60
N LEU A 78 8.51 5.69 -4.32
CA LEU A 78 9.61 6.61 -4.00
C LEU A 78 10.35 6.17 -2.72
N ALA A 79 9.61 5.77 -1.67
CA ALA A 79 10.21 5.29 -0.43
C ALA A 79 11.10 4.07 -0.65
N VAL A 80 10.62 3.06 -1.39
CA VAL A 80 11.43 1.87 -1.74
C VAL A 80 12.62 2.25 -2.60
N GLY A 81 12.45 3.14 -3.58
CA GLY A 81 13.53 3.65 -4.42
C GLY A 81 14.65 4.31 -3.60
N LEU A 82 14.30 5.19 -2.67
CA LEU A 82 15.22 5.86 -1.77
C LEU A 82 15.93 4.89 -0.82
N ILE A 83 15.19 3.93 -0.26
CA ILE A 83 15.74 2.87 0.60
C ILE A 83 16.77 2.04 -0.16
N ASN A 84 16.44 1.62 -1.38
CA ASN A 84 17.33 0.81 -2.22
C ASN A 84 18.59 1.58 -2.60
N TRP A 85 18.44 2.86 -2.93
CA TRP A 85 19.57 3.74 -3.19
C TRP A 85 20.46 3.88 -1.94
N LYS A 86 19.89 4.17 -0.77
CA LYS A 86 20.62 4.30 0.49
C LYS A 86 21.40 3.02 0.85
N ASN A 87 20.83 1.85 0.55
CA ASN A 87 21.47 0.55 0.79
C ASN A 87 22.38 0.08 -0.35
N LYS A 88 22.56 0.90 -1.40
CA LYS A 88 23.36 0.58 -2.60
C LYS A 88 22.91 -0.72 -3.29
N PHE A 89 21.62 -1.04 -3.23
CA PHE A 89 21.03 -2.10 -4.04
C PHE A 89 21.01 -1.66 -5.51
N GLY A 90 21.06 -2.62 -6.43
CA GLY A 90 21.11 -2.32 -7.86
C GLY A 90 19.87 -1.54 -8.30
N ILE A 91 20.05 -0.43 -9.02
CA ILE A 91 18.97 0.47 -9.46
C ILE A 91 17.91 -0.25 -10.32
N ILE A 92 18.33 -1.30 -11.03
CA ILE A 92 17.43 -2.15 -11.82
C ILE A 92 16.35 -2.82 -10.97
N ASN A 93 16.62 -3.13 -9.70
CA ASN A 93 15.63 -3.72 -8.81
C ASN A 93 14.51 -2.71 -8.53
N SER A 94 14.85 -1.46 -8.24
CA SER A 94 13.86 -0.39 -8.01
C SER A 94 13.02 -0.10 -9.26
N ILE A 95 13.63 -0.13 -10.45
CA ILE A 95 12.90 0.04 -11.73
C ILE A 95 11.90 -1.10 -11.92
N VAL A 96 12.31 -2.35 -11.68
CA VAL A 96 11.41 -3.50 -11.82
C VAL A 96 10.31 -3.47 -10.77
N VAL A 97 10.61 -3.10 -9.52
CA VAL A 97 9.58 -2.91 -8.47
C VAL A 97 8.58 -1.83 -8.88
N LEU A 98 9.03 -0.72 -9.46
CA LEU A 98 8.14 0.32 -9.97
C LEU A 98 7.19 -0.24 -11.04
N ILE A 99 7.72 -0.92 -12.06
CA ILE A 99 6.92 -1.50 -13.15
C ILE A 99 5.91 -2.51 -12.61
N LEU A 100 6.36 -3.43 -11.73
CA LEU A 100 5.51 -4.45 -11.15
C LEU A 100 4.43 -3.85 -10.25
N THR A 101 4.78 -2.87 -9.41
CA THR A 101 3.80 -2.22 -8.50
C THR A 101 2.71 -1.50 -9.28
N ILE A 102 3.08 -0.79 -10.36
CA ILE A 102 2.11 -0.15 -11.26
C ILE A 102 1.25 -1.21 -11.95
N GLY A 103 1.85 -2.28 -12.48
CA GLY A 103 1.11 -3.38 -13.12
C GLY A 103 0.13 -4.06 -12.17
N ILE A 104 0.56 -4.32 -10.92
CA ILE A 104 -0.29 -4.87 -9.86
C ILE A 104 -1.44 -3.91 -9.54
N SER A 105 -1.17 -2.61 -9.45
CA SER A 105 -2.22 -1.61 -9.22
C SER A 105 -3.28 -1.61 -10.31
N ALA A 106 -2.88 -1.78 -11.58
CA ALA A 106 -3.81 -1.83 -12.71
C ALA A 106 -4.78 -3.02 -12.65
N THR A 107 -4.47 -4.07 -11.89
CA THR A 107 -5.39 -5.21 -11.68
C THR A 107 -6.57 -4.91 -10.76
N GLY A 108 -6.59 -3.75 -10.09
CA GLY A 108 -7.62 -3.39 -9.12
C GLY A 108 -7.46 -4.10 -7.77
N ILE A 109 -6.28 -4.65 -7.46
CA ILE A 109 -6.02 -5.37 -6.21
C ILE A 109 -6.30 -4.54 -4.95
N TYR A 110 -6.14 -3.21 -5.05
CA TYR A 110 -6.34 -2.26 -3.96
C TYR A 110 -7.81 -1.83 -3.80
N SER A 111 -8.61 -1.88 -4.86
CA SER A 111 -9.97 -1.34 -4.89
C SER A 111 -11.06 -2.40 -4.90
N SER A 112 -10.94 -3.46 -5.69
CA SER A 112 -12.02 -4.44 -5.91
C SER A 112 -11.56 -5.90 -5.95
N GLY A 113 -10.25 -6.16 -5.91
CA GLY A 113 -9.70 -7.51 -5.99
C GLY A 113 -9.99 -8.41 -4.78
N ILE A 114 -9.72 -9.71 -4.94
CA ILE A 114 -9.92 -10.72 -3.90
C ILE A 114 -9.14 -10.42 -2.61
N VAL A 115 -7.94 -9.85 -2.75
CA VAL A 115 -7.10 -9.42 -1.62
C VAL A 115 -7.78 -8.30 -0.85
N ASN A 116 -8.36 -7.30 -1.54
CA ASN A 116 -9.10 -6.23 -0.89
C ASN A 116 -10.29 -6.78 -0.09
N ARG A 117 -11.01 -7.77 -0.64
CA ARG A 117 -12.13 -8.43 0.05
C ARG A 117 -11.70 -9.10 1.36
N TYR A 118 -10.61 -9.88 1.34
CA TYR A 118 -10.08 -10.52 2.54
C TYR A 118 -9.58 -9.51 3.57
N LEU A 119 -8.88 -8.47 3.12
CA LEU A 119 -8.38 -7.43 4.02
C LEU A 119 -9.54 -6.58 4.60
N ASN A 120 -10.63 -6.36 3.87
CA ASN A 120 -11.82 -5.70 4.39
C ASN A 120 -12.56 -6.59 5.40
N TYR A 121 -12.69 -7.88 5.09
CA TYR A 121 -13.23 -8.84 6.04
C TYR A 121 -12.41 -8.85 7.34
N PHE A 122 -11.08 -8.85 7.23
CA PHE A 122 -10.18 -8.71 8.38
C PHE A 122 -10.44 -7.43 9.18
N CYS A 123 -10.60 -6.28 8.52
CA CYS A 123 -10.95 -5.02 9.21
C CYS A 123 -12.29 -5.13 9.97
N GLY A 124 -13.30 -5.74 9.35
CA GLY A 124 -14.64 -5.89 9.93
C GLY A 124 -14.68 -6.72 11.22
N ILE A 125 -13.63 -7.47 11.54
CA ILE A 125 -13.52 -8.22 12.82
C ILE A 125 -13.34 -7.26 14.01
N PHE A 126 -12.82 -6.04 13.78
CA PHE A 126 -12.49 -5.11 14.86
C PHE A 126 -13.65 -4.21 15.30
N ALA A 127 -14.57 -3.88 14.39
CA ALA A 127 -15.73 -3.04 14.70
C ALA A 127 -16.80 -3.16 13.59
N ASP A 128 -18.04 -2.79 13.93
CA ASP A 128 -19.16 -2.79 12.98
C ASP A 128 -19.12 -1.60 12.00
N GLY A 129 -18.57 -0.46 12.44
CA GLY A 129 -18.44 0.75 11.62
C GLY A 129 -17.12 0.84 10.87
N TYR A 130 -17.16 1.32 9.63
CA TYR A 130 -16.00 1.48 8.75
C TYR A 130 -14.90 2.33 9.39
N GLY A 131 -15.26 3.36 10.16
CA GLY A 131 -14.29 4.23 10.85
C GLY A 131 -13.28 3.47 11.71
N MET A 132 -13.76 2.77 12.75
CA MET A 132 -12.87 2.06 13.68
C MET A 132 -12.32 0.76 13.09
N ALA A 133 -13.13 0.03 12.32
CA ALA A 133 -12.73 -1.22 11.68
C ALA A 133 -11.53 -1.02 10.76
N PHE A 134 -11.61 -0.01 9.89
CA PHE A 134 -10.55 0.29 8.94
C PHE A 134 -9.38 1.04 9.58
N LEU A 135 -9.58 1.75 10.70
CA LEU A 135 -8.48 2.35 11.45
C LEU A 135 -7.58 1.26 12.04
N ILE A 136 -8.14 0.35 12.84
CA ILE A 136 -7.38 -0.72 13.51
C ILE A 136 -6.81 -1.69 12.47
N GLY A 137 -7.66 -2.18 11.57
CA GLY A 137 -7.23 -3.10 10.52
C GLY A 137 -6.19 -2.47 9.58
N GLY A 138 -6.39 -1.21 9.19
CA GLY A 138 -5.44 -0.45 8.37
C GLY A 138 -4.08 -0.26 9.02
N LEU A 139 -4.04 0.07 10.32
CA LEU A 139 -2.79 0.16 11.09
C LEU A 139 -2.06 -1.18 11.15
N ILE A 140 -2.77 -2.28 11.41
CA ILE A 140 -2.16 -3.62 11.44
C ILE A 140 -1.60 -4.00 10.08
N ILE A 141 -2.36 -3.80 9.00
CA ILE A 141 -1.94 -4.08 7.63
C ILE A 141 -0.70 -3.24 7.27
N LEU A 142 -0.69 -1.96 7.61
CA LEU A 142 0.44 -1.06 7.40
C LEU A 142 1.69 -1.54 8.15
N LEU A 143 1.53 -1.92 9.43
CA LEU A 143 2.63 -2.46 10.25
C LEU A 143 3.20 -3.76 9.68
N ILE A 144 2.35 -4.65 9.15
CA ILE A 144 2.78 -5.87 8.46
C ILE A 144 3.64 -5.50 7.25
N GLY A 145 3.18 -4.56 6.41
CA GLY A 145 3.92 -4.09 5.24
C GLY A 145 5.28 -3.49 5.59
N ILE A 146 5.33 -2.62 6.60
CA ILE A 146 6.58 -2.03 7.12
C ILE A 146 7.52 -3.13 7.64
N THR A 147 6.99 -4.12 8.37
CA THR A 147 7.79 -5.22 8.91
C THR A 147 8.38 -6.10 7.82
N ILE A 148 7.62 -6.40 6.76
CA ILE A 148 8.10 -7.14 5.59
C ILE A 148 9.22 -6.35 4.91
N LEU A 149 9.00 -5.04 4.67
CA LEU A 149 10.01 -4.19 4.04
C LEU A 149 11.30 -4.13 4.86
N TRP A 150 11.19 -3.94 6.18
CA TRP A 150 12.33 -3.92 7.10
C TRP A 150 13.13 -5.23 7.08
N LYS A 151 12.43 -6.38 7.18
CA LYS A 151 13.07 -7.70 7.11
C LYS A 151 13.77 -7.90 5.76
N THR A 152 13.12 -7.49 4.68
CA THR A 152 13.65 -7.59 3.31
C THR A 152 14.96 -6.84 3.16
N ILE A 153 15.02 -5.58 3.63
CA ILE A 153 16.24 -4.77 3.63
C ILE A 153 17.32 -5.44 4.48
N THR A 154 16.97 -5.89 5.69
CA THR A 154 17.93 -6.48 6.64
C THR A 154 18.56 -7.77 6.08
N MET A 155 17.74 -8.65 5.53
CA MET A 155 18.21 -9.91 4.91
C MET A 155 19.12 -9.65 3.72
N ASN A 156 18.74 -8.71 2.85
CA ASN A 156 19.51 -8.41 1.66
C ASN A 156 20.82 -7.67 1.97
N LYS A 157 20.83 -6.82 2.99
CA LYS A 157 22.05 -6.16 3.49
C LYS A 157 23.07 -7.20 3.98
N LYS A 158 22.64 -8.18 4.79
CA LYS A 158 23.52 -9.27 5.28
C LYS A 158 24.13 -10.06 4.12
N HIS A 159 23.32 -10.44 3.13
CA HIS A 159 23.79 -11.15 1.94
C HIS A 159 24.78 -10.31 1.10
N SER A 160 24.53 -9.01 0.98
CA SER A 160 25.41 -8.11 0.22
C SER A 160 26.79 -7.92 0.87
N THR A 161 26.86 -7.93 2.21
CA THR A 161 28.12 -7.88 2.97
C THR A 161 28.90 -9.19 2.82
N GLN A 162 28.22 -10.33 2.87
CA GLN A 162 28.84 -11.65 2.75
C GLN A 162 29.41 -11.93 1.34
N GLN A 163 28.87 -11.30 0.30
CA GLN A 163 29.42 -11.38 -1.07
C GLN A 163 30.55 -10.35 -1.35
N ARG A 164 30.95 -9.55 -0.37
CA ARG A 164 32.04 -8.55 -0.49
C ARG A 164 33.30 -8.93 0.32
N LEU A 165 33.17 -9.83 1.28
CA LEU A 165 34.26 -10.52 1.97
C LEU A 165 34.71 -11.72 1.12
#